data_AF-X1PKA7-F1
#
_entry.id   AF-X1PKA7-F1
#
_cell.length_a   1.000
_cell.length_b   1.000
_cell.length_c   1.000
_cell.angle_alpha   90.00
_cell.angle_beta   90.00
_cell.angle_gamma   90.00
#
_symmetry.space_group_name_H-M   'P 1'
#
loop_
_entity.id
_entity.type
_entity.pdbx_description
1 polymer ?
#
loop_
_entity_poly.entity_id
_entity_poly.type
_entity_poly.pdbx_seq_one_letter_code
_entity_poly.pdbx_strand_id
1 'polypeptide(L)'
;QFNLAVLPGDGVGPEVTAEAVKVLKAVGSRLGHNFNLHYGLVGGVAIDETGVALSQDTLKMCQGSDAVLLGAVGGPKWDEPKAKVRPEDGLLTLRKRLGLFANLRPVKVFPVLVDSANLKPEVIEGVDFVFVRELTGGLYFGRPKRQWQTSRGRRATDTMTYSEQEIERIVRVGFELARGRRKKLVSVDKANILQSSRLWRQVAMEVAEG
;
A
#
# COMPACT_ATOMS: atom_id res chain seq x y z
N GLN A 1 -16.88 -10.37 17.57
CA GLN A 1 -17.49 -9.80 16.36
C GLN A 1 -16.52 -8.74 15.85
N PHE A 2 -16.23 -8.70 14.55
CA PHE A 2 -15.30 -7.74 13.95
C PHE A 2 -16.03 -6.85 12.96
N ASN A 3 -15.77 -5.54 12.98
CA ASN A 3 -16.27 -4.58 12.00
C ASN A 3 -15.28 -4.48 10.84
N LEU A 4 -15.75 -4.71 9.62
CA LEU A 4 -14.93 -4.69 8.42
C LEU A 4 -15.47 -3.68 7.42
N ALA A 5 -14.64 -2.71 7.05
CA ALA A 5 -14.92 -1.84 5.92
C ALA A 5 -14.57 -2.57 4.63
N VAL A 6 -15.51 -2.66 3.70
CA VAL A 6 -15.34 -3.29 2.39
C VAL A 6 -15.45 -2.21 1.33
N LEU A 7 -14.36 -2.02 0.59
CA LEU A 7 -14.19 -1.00 -0.44
C LEU A 7 -13.92 -1.68 -1.79
N PRO A 8 -14.96 -2.10 -2.54
CA PRO A 8 -14.75 -2.92 -3.73
C PRO A 8 -14.03 -2.14 -4.86
N GLY A 9 -14.36 -0.86 -5.02
CA GLY A 9 -13.71 0.06 -5.95
C GLY A 9 -14.01 -0.24 -7.42
N ASP A 10 -12.99 -0.12 -8.28
CA ASP A 10 -13.11 -0.04 -9.73
C ASP A 10 -12.76 -1.36 -10.46
N GLY A 11 -13.18 -1.47 -11.72
CA GLY A 11 -12.80 -2.58 -12.62
C GLY A 11 -13.26 -3.94 -12.09
N VAL A 12 -12.31 -4.89 -11.95
CA VAL A 12 -12.57 -6.22 -11.38
C VAL A 12 -12.73 -6.21 -9.85
N GLY A 13 -12.50 -5.07 -9.19
CA GLY A 13 -12.55 -4.90 -7.75
C GLY A 13 -13.83 -5.44 -7.09
N PRO A 14 -15.04 -5.09 -7.59
CA PRO A 14 -16.31 -5.63 -7.11
C PRO A 14 -16.40 -7.16 -7.12
N GLU A 15 -15.97 -7.79 -8.22
CA GLU A 15 -16.06 -9.24 -8.40
C GLU A 15 -15.13 -9.98 -7.42
N VAL A 16 -13.86 -9.60 -7.36
CA VAL A 16 -12.88 -10.27 -6.49
C VAL A 16 -13.18 -10.03 -5.00
N THR A 17 -13.70 -8.85 -4.66
CA THR A 17 -14.08 -8.52 -3.28
C THR A 17 -15.29 -9.34 -2.83
N ALA A 18 -16.27 -9.55 -3.72
CA ALA A 18 -17.42 -10.38 -3.44
C ALA A 18 -17.02 -11.83 -3.12
N GLU A 19 -16.10 -12.42 -3.89
CA GLU A 19 -15.59 -13.77 -3.63
C GLU A 19 -14.77 -13.84 -2.33
N ALA A 20 -13.92 -12.84 -2.06
CA ALA A 20 -13.18 -12.76 -0.81
C ALA A 20 -14.10 -12.72 0.41
N VAL A 21 -15.22 -11.98 0.33
CA VAL A 21 -16.23 -11.92 1.39
C VAL A 21 -16.90 -13.27 1.62
N LYS A 22 -17.19 -14.06 0.57
CA LYS A 22 -17.75 -15.41 0.72
C LYS A 22 -16.81 -16.32 1.51
N VAL A 23 -15.52 -16.32 1.14
CA VAL A 23 -14.49 -17.11 1.83
C VAL A 23 -14.34 -16.64 3.28
N LEU A 24 -14.29 -15.33 3.51
CA LEU A 24 -14.21 -14.75 4.86
C LEU A 24 -15.37 -15.22 5.75
N LYS A 25 -16.62 -15.17 5.25
CA LYS A 25 -17.79 -15.63 5.98
C LYS A 25 -17.72 -17.14 6.27
N ALA A 26 -17.32 -17.96 5.31
CA ALA A 26 -17.18 -19.40 5.49
C ALA A 26 -16.16 -19.75 6.59
N VAL A 27 -14.99 -19.10 6.57
CA VAL A 27 -13.96 -19.25 7.62
C VAL A 27 -14.47 -18.75 8.96
N GLY A 28 -15.18 -17.61 8.97
CA GLY A 28 -15.81 -17.06 10.18
C GLY A 28 -16.78 -18.05 10.83
N SER A 29 -17.72 -18.59 10.05
CA SER A 29 -18.66 -19.61 10.52
C SER A 29 -17.94 -20.86 11.06
N ARG A 30 -16.85 -21.28 10.41
CA ARG A 30 -16.10 -22.49 10.83
C ARG A 30 -15.32 -22.30 12.14
N LEU A 31 -14.85 -21.09 12.41
CA LEU A 31 -13.99 -20.75 13.55
C LEU A 31 -14.72 -19.97 14.66
N GLY A 32 -16.03 -19.72 14.52
CA GLY A 32 -16.81 -18.99 15.51
C GLY A 32 -16.55 -17.48 15.51
N HIS A 33 -16.19 -16.90 14.37
CA HIS A 33 -16.03 -15.46 14.19
C HIS A 33 -17.16 -14.88 13.34
N ASN A 34 -17.70 -13.74 13.80
CA ASN A 34 -18.73 -12.99 13.09
C ASN A 34 -18.14 -11.69 12.54
N PHE A 35 -18.40 -11.40 11.27
CA PHE A 35 -17.96 -10.19 10.58
C PHE A 35 -19.16 -9.30 10.25
N ASN A 36 -19.14 -8.08 10.78
CA ASN A 36 -20.08 -7.02 10.43
C ASN A 36 -19.48 -6.20 9.27
N LEU A 37 -20.08 -6.27 8.09
CA LEU A 37 -19.50 -5.70 6.87
C LEU A 37 -20.15 -4.36 6.55
N HIS A 38 -19.34 -3.32 6.40
CA HIS A 38 -19.76 -1.99 6.00
C HIS A 38 -19.19 -1.65 4.63
N TYR A 39 -20.06 -1.39 3.66
CA TYR A 39 -19.64 -1.12 2.28
C TYR A 39 -19.53 0.38 2.03
N GLY A 40 -18.44 0.79 1.37
CA GLY A 40 -18.19 2.19 1.02
C GLY A 40 -17.55 2.35 -0.35
N LEU A 41 -17.56 3.57 -0.85
CA LEU A 41 -17.07 3.91 -2.18
C LEU A 41 -15.62 4.42 -2.11
N VAL A 42 -14.79 3.96 -3.04
CA VAL A 42 -13.42 4.45 -3.23
C VAL A 42 -13.06 4.41 -4.72
N GLY A 43 -12.19 5.30 -5.16
CA GLY A 43 -11.67 5.30 -6.53
C GLY A 43 -12.60 6.01 -7.52
N GLY A 44 -12.60 5.55 -8.75
CA GLY A 44 -13.36 6.10 -9.87
C GLY A 44 -14.87 6.05 -9.65
N VAL A 45 -15.41 4.96 -9.11
CA VAL A 45 -16.83 4.86 -8.75
C VAL A 45 -17.24 5.92 -7.73
N ALA A 46 -16.38 6.24 -6.77
CA ALA A 46 -16.63 7.32 -5.81
C ALA A 46 -16.60 8.70 -6.50
N ILE A 47 -15.70 8.90 -7.48
CA ILE A 47 -15.65 10.14 -8.28
C ILE A 47 -16.94 10.31 -9.07
N ASP A 48 -17.43 9.24 -9.71
CA ASP A 48 -18.64 9.28 -10.52
C ASP A 48 -19.88 9.62 -9.67
N GLU A 49 -19.99 9.05 -8.47
CA GLU A 49 -21.16 9.24 -7.60
C GLU A 49 -21.11 10.51 -6.74
N THR A 50 -19.91 10.92 -6.29
CA THR A 50 -19.76 11.95 -5.27
C THR A 50 -18.80 13.08 -5.64
N GLY A 51 -18.13 12.99 -6.79
CA GLY A 51 -17.14 13.95 -7.25
C GLY A 51 -15.77 13.85 -6.57
N VAL A 52 -15.57 12.92 -5.62
CA VAL A 52 -14.31 12.71 -4.90
C VAL A 52 -13.91 11.24 -4.87
N ALA A 53 -12.61 10.94 -4.88
CA ALA A 53 -12.11 9.56 -4.87
C ALA A 53 -12.26 8.84 -3.52
N LEU A 54 -12.53 9.57 -2.44
CA LEU A 54 -12.81 9.03 -1.11
C LEU A 54 -13.59 10.07 -0.30
N SER A 55 -14.83 9.76 0.08
CA SER A 55 -15.65 10.64 0.91
C SER A 55 -15.21 10.64 2.38
N GLN A 56 -15.55 11.70 3.11
CA GLN A 56 -15.28 11.76 4.56
C GLN A 56 -16.04 10.67 5.32
N ASP A 57 -17.24 10.32 4.88
CA ASP A 57 -18.04 9.29 5.53
C ASP A 57 -17.44 7.90 5.32
N THR A 58 -16.93 7.60 4.12
CA THR A 58 -16.18 6.35 3.88
C THR A 58 -14.89 6.31 4.70
N LEU A 59 -14.18 7.43 4.82
CA LEU A 59 -12.98 7.50 5.66
C LEU A 59 -13.30 7.25 7.15
N LYS A 60 -14.35 7.88 7.68
CA LYS A 60 -14.80 7.66 9.07
C LYS A 60 -15.21 6.20 9.31
N MET A 61 -15.94 5.60 8.36
CA MET A 61 -16.28 4.18 8.40
C MET A 61 -15.03 3.30 8.50
N CYS A 62 -13.99 3.58 7.69
CA CYS A 62 -12.73 2.85 7.75
C CYS A 62 -12.00 3.06 9.09
N GLN A 63 -12.01 4.27 9.64
CA GLN A 63 -11.40 4.58 10.94
C GLN A 63 -12.13 3.89 12.12
N GLY A 64 -13.43 3.66 11.99
CA GLY A 64 -14.23 2.93 12.98
C GLY A 64 -14.26 1.41 12.79
N SER A 65 -13.56 0.88 11.78
CA SER A 65 -13.51 -0.56 11.49
C SER A 65 -12.22 -1.20 12.01
N ASP A 66 -12.29 -2.49 12.36
CA ASP A 66 -11.12 -3.26 12.81
C ASP A 66 -10.15 -3.56 11.66
N ALA A 67 -10.67 -3.69 10.43
CA ALA A 67 -9.88 -3.85 9.23
C ALA A 67 -10.62 -3.35 7.98
N VAL A 68 -9.85 -3.11 6.91
CA VAL A 68 -10.35 -2.65 5.60
C VAL A 68 -9.98 -3.68 4.54
N LEU A 69 -10.98 -4.18 3.81
CA LEU A 69 -10.82 -5.00 2.61
C LEU A 69 -11.04 -4.11 1.38
N LEU A 70 -9.99 -3.89 0.59
CA LEU A 70 -10.05 -3.09 -0.63
C LEU A 70 -9.83 -3.98 -1.87
N GLY A 71 -10.66 -3.79 -2.89
CA GLY A 71 -10.56 -4.48 -4.18
C GLY A 71 -9.51 -3.85 -5.10
N ALA A 72 -9.94 -2.97 -5.99
CA ALA A 72 -9.05 -2.26 -6.92
C ALA A 72 -9.49 -0.80 -7.08
N VAL A 73 -8.57 0.07 -7.54
CA VAL A 73 -8.89 1.46 -7.91
C VAL A 73 -8.19 1.80 -9.21
N GLY A 74 -8.79 2.66 -10.02
CA GLY A 74 -8.23 3.13 -11.29
C GLY A 74 -8.97 2.61 -12.51
N GLY A 75 -8.77 3.30 -13.63
CA GLY A 75 -9.30 2.89 -14.93
C GLY A 75 -9.15 4.00 -15.98
N PRO A 76 -9.11 3.66 -17.30
CA PRO A 76 -8.85 4.61 -18.38
C PRO A 76 -9.80 5.82 -18.41
N LYS A 77 -11.02 5.66 -17.87
CA LYS A 77 -12.02 6.72 -17.76
C LYS A 77 -11.53 7.94 -16.97
N TRP A 78 -10.63 7.75 -16.00
CA TRP A 78 -10.19 8.82 -15.09
C TRP A 78 -8.69 9.18 -15.25
N ASP A 79 -8.07 8.77 -16.36
CA ASP A 79 -6.62 8.91 -16.61
C ASP A 79 -6.20 10.27 -17.23
N GLU A 80 -7.15 11.20 -17.40
CA GLU A 80 -6.84 12.50 -17.98
C GLU A 80 -5.74 13.23 -17.18
N PRO A 81 -4.62 13.64 -17.80
CA PRO A 81 -3.50 14.23 -17.07
C PRO A 81 -3.86 15.51 -16.29
N LYS A 82 -4.88 16.24 -16.76
CA LYS A 82 -5.38 17.48 -16.16
C LYS A 82 -6.50 17.26 -15.15
N ALA A 83 -6.92 16.01 -14.92
CA ALA A 83 -7.93 15.69 -13.93
C ALA A 83 -7.52 16.23 -12.55
N LYS A 84 -8.45 16.93 -11.89
CA LYS A 84 -8.23 17.49 -10.54
C LYS A 84 -8.23 16.42 -9.46
N VAL A 85 -8.91 15.30 -9.71
CA VAL A 85 -9.07 14.17 -8.81
C VAL A 85 -8.86 12.91 -9.63
N ARG A 86 -8.07 11.98 -9.10
CA ARG A 86 -7.86 10.66 -9.68
C ARG A 86 -8.23 9.56 -8.69
N PRO A 87 -8.58 8.35 -9.16
CA PRO A 87 -8.92 7.23 -8.28
C PRO A 87 -7.84 6.94 -7.22
N GLU A 88 -6.56 7.06 -7.59
CA GLU A 88 -5.42 6.80 -6.71
C GLU A 88 -5.32 7.80 -5.55
N ASP A 89 -5.88 9.01 -5.68
CA ASP A 89 -5.91 10.00 -4.61
C ASP A 89 -6.69 9.47 -3.39
N GLY A 90 -7.75 8.70 -3.65
CA GLY A 90 -8.53 8.02 -2.61
C GLY A 90 -7.69 7.00 -1.85
N LEU A 91 -6.95 6.15 -2.57
CA LEU A 91 -6.07 5.13 -1.99
C LEU A 91 -4.91 5.75 -1.18
N LEU A 92 -4.28 6.80 -1.70
CA LEU A 92 -3.19 7.50 -0.99
C LEU A 92 -3.71 8.21 0.26
N THR A 93 -4.88 8.85 0.18
CA THR A 93 -5.52 9.50 1.31
C THR A 93 -5.87 8.48 2.39
N LEU A 94 -6.48 7.35 2.01
CA LEU A 94 -6.83 6.26 2.93
C LEU A 94 -5.60 5.77 3.71
N ARG A 95 -4.51 5.45 3.00
CA ARG A 95 -3.26 4.98 3.60
C ARG A 95 -2.68 5.98 4.60
N LYS A 96 -2.62 7.26 4.20
CA LYS A 96 -2.04 8.32 5.05
C LYS A 96 -2.91 8.60 6.28
N ARG A 97 -4.24 8.66 6.11
CA ARG A 97 -5.19 8.99 7.18
C ARG A 97 -5.39 7.86 8.19
N LEU A 98 -5.22 6.61 7.77
CA LEU A 98 -5.23 5.44 8.65
C LEU A 98 -3.84 5.14 9.26
N GLY A 99 -2.80 5.90 8.90
CA GLY A 99 -1.44 5.68 9.41
C GLY A 99 -0.82 4.34 8.99
N LEU A 100 -1.25 3.77 7.85
CA LEU A 100 -0.82 2.46 7.37
C LEU A 100 0.58 2.51 6.73
N PHE A 101 1.60 2.71 7.56
CA PHE A 101 2.98 2.94 7.11
C PHE A 101 3.68 1.68 6.57
N ALA A 102 3.32 0.50 7.07
CA ALA A 102 3.95 -0.76 6.68
C ALA A 102 3.16 -1.48 5.59
N ASN A 103 3.70 -1.50 4.38
CA ASN A 103 3.14 -2.31 3.29
C ASN A 103 3.91 -3.61 3.14
N LEU A 104 3.22 -4.73 3.41
CA LEU A 104 3.76 -6.07 3.28
C LEU A 104 3.32 -6.68 1.95
N ARG A 105 4.28 -7.16 1.15
CA ARG A 105 4.00 -7.87 -0.11
C ARG A 105 4.79 -9.17 -0.17
N PRO A 106 4.22 -10.29 0.31
CA PRO A 106 4.81 -11.61 0.15
C PRO A 106 4.96 -11.96 -1.33
N VAL A 107 6.11 -12.51 -1.70
CA VAL A 107 6.42 -13.07 -3.02
C VAL A 107 6.81 -14.52 -2.78
N LYS A 108 5.93 -15.42 -3.20
CA LYS A 108 6.11 -16.86 -3.07
C LYS A 108 5.76 -17.53 -4.39
N VAL A 109 6.67 -18.38 -4.88
CA VAL A 109 6.41 -19.23 -6.04
C VAL A 109 5.73 -20.50 -5.56
N PHE A 110 4.55 -20.79 -6.12
CA PHE A 110 3.87 -22.05 -5.88
C PHE A 110 4.38 -23.09 -6.90
N PRO A 111 4.69 -24.33 -6.48
CA PRO A 111 5.22 -25.35 -7.40
C PRO A 111 4.36 -25.55 -8.64
N VAL A 112 3.04 -25.53 -8.48
CA VAL A 112 2.06 -25.68 -9.58
C VAL A 112 2.02 -24.50 -10.56
N LEU A 113 2.68 -23.37 -10.24
CA LEU A 113 2.73 -22.16 -11.07
C LEU A 113 4.14 -21.85 -11.56
N VAL A 114 5.14 -22.70 -11.34
CA VAL A 114 6.54 -22.41 -11.69
C VAL A 114 6.71 -22.13 -13.18
N ASP A 115 6.01 -22.87 -14.04
CA ASP A 115 6.07 -22.73 -15.50
C ASP A 115 5.31 -21.51 -16.05
N SER A 116 4.60 -20.77 -15.19
CA SER A 116 3.92 -19.52 -15.59
C SER A 116 4.82 -18.29 -15.60
N ALA A 117 6.05 -18.42 -15.08
CA ALA A 117 7.00 -17.32 -15.00
C ALA A 117 7.94 -17.27 -16.20
N ASN A 118 8.38 -16.07 -16.56
CA ASN A 118 9.38 -15.86 -17.64
C ASN A 118 10.83 -16.15 -17.21
N LEU A 119 11.04 -16.72 -16.02
CA LEU A 119 12.34 -17.09 -15.48
C LEU A 119 12.46 -18.61 -15.50
N LYS A 120 13.69 -19.11 -15.69
CA LYS A 120 13.93 -20.54 -15.67
C LYS A 120 13.51 -21.13 -14.31
N PRO A 121 12.82 -22.29 -14.27
CA PRO A 121 12.33 -22.88 -13.03
C PRO A 121 13.38 -22.98 -11.93
N GLU A 122 14.60 -23.42 -12.26
CA GLU A 122 15.72 -23.58 -11.33
C GLU A 122 16.19 -22.27 -10.67
N VAL A 123 15.81 -21.10 -11.20
CA VAL A 123 16.13 -19.78 -10.64
C VAL A 123 15.07 -19.34 -9.61
N ILE A 124 13.82 -19.75 -9.80
CA ILE A 124 12.68 -19.24 -9.03
C ILE A 124 12.06 -20.26 -8.08
N GLU A 125 12.43 -21.53 -8.22
CA GLU A 125 12.01 -22.58 -7.31
C GLU A 125 12.43 -22.25 -5.88
N GLY A 126 11.50 -22.38 -4.94
CA GLY A 126 11.73 -22.06 -3.52
C GLY A 126 11.81 -20.55 -3.20
N VAL A 127 11.56 -19.66 -4.17
CA VAL A 127 11.46 -18.21 -3.89
C VAL A 127 10.33 -17.96 -2.88
N ASP A 128 10.73 -17.38 -1.75
CA ASP A 128 9.84 -17.02 -0.64
C ASP A 128 10.46 -15.85 0.14
N PHE A 129 10.00 -14.63 -0.12
CA PHE A 129 10.41 -13.44 0.62
C PHE A 129 9.26 -12.44 0.73
N VAL A 130 9.44 -11.40 1.54
CA VAL A 130 8.43 -10.37 1.75
C VAL A 130 9.06 -9.01 1.51
N PHE A 131 8.48 -8.21 0.63
CA PHE A 131 8.80 -6.79 0.59
C PHE A 131 8.11 -6.08 1.75
N VAL A 132 8.90 -5.32 2.51
CA VAL A 132 8.44 -4.41 3.56
C VAL A 132 8.71 -3.00 3.07
N ARG A 133 7.65 -2.27 2.72
CA ARG A 133 7.74 -0.96 2.08
C ARG A 133 7.11 0.11 2.96
N GLU A 134 7.82 1.22 3.17
CA GLU A 134 7.25 2.44 3.78
C GLU A 134 6.22 3.06 2.80
N LEU A 135 5.01 3.32 3.31
CA LEU A 135 3.85 3.61 2.50
C LEU A 135 3.22 4.99 2.76
N THR A 136 3.71 5.75 3.75
CA THR A 136 3.07 7.00 4.20
C THR A 136 3.98 8.23 4.17
N GLY A 137 5.26 8.09 3.85
CA GLY A 137 6.26 9.14 3.74
C GLY A 137 6.92 9.19 2.36
N GLY A 138 8.17 9.67 2.31
CA GLY A 138 8.98 9.66 1.10
C GLY A 138 8.46 10.57 -0.01
N LEU A 139 8.82 10.22 -1.25
CA LEU A 139 8.53 11.00 -2.46
C LEU A 139 7.03 11.20 -2.72
N TYR A 140 6.18 10.32 -2.17
CA TYR A 140 4.75 10.34 -2.41
C TYR A 140 4.08 11.52 -1.71
N PHE A 141 4.50 11.80 -0.47
CA PHE A 141 3.86 12.79 0.42
C PHE A 141 4.74 14.00 0.73
N GLY A 142 6.03 13.96 0.38
CA GLY A 142 6.96 15.06 0.62
C GLY A 142 6.57 16.34 -0.13
N ARG A 143 6.80 17.49 0.53
CA ARG A 143 6.58 18.83 -0.03
C ARG A 143 7.90 19.62 -0.05
N PRO A 144 8.09 20.53 -1.02
CA PRO A 144 7.15 20.95 -2.06
C PRO A 144 6.92 19.90 -3.16
N LYS A 145 5.70 19.90 -3.72
CA LYS A 145 5.28 19.10 -4.88
C LYS A 145 4.42 19.97 -5.79
N ARG A 146 4.96 20.46 -6.90
CA ARG A 146 4.29 21.45 -7.77
C ARG A 146 4.89 21.53 -9.17
N GLN A 147 4.11 22.05 -10.10
CA GLN A 147 4.53 22.46 -11.45
C GLN A 147 4.31 23.97 -11.62
N TRP A 148 5.22 24.65 -12.32
CA TRP A 148 5.09 26.08 -12.61
C TRP A 148 5.74 26.46 -13.95
N GLN A 149 5.33 27.60 -14.51
CA GLN A 149 5.92 28.17 -15.73
C GLN A 149 7.06 29.12 -15.35
N THR A 150 8.13 29.10 -16.13
CA THR A 150 9.23 30.07 -16.06
C THR A 150 9.44 30.71 -17.43
N SER A 151 10.26 31.75 -17.51
CA SER A 151 10.71 32.34 -18.79
C SER A 151 11.46 31.33 -19.68
N ARG A 152 11.96 30.23 -19.11
CA ARG A 152 12.67 29.15 -19.83
C ARG A 152 11.82 27.89 -20.06
N GLY A 153 10.52 27.94 -19.78
CA GLY A 153 9.60 26.81 -19.93
C GLY A 153 9.05 26.26 -18.61
N ARG A 154 8.37 25.11 -18.71
CA ARG A 154 7.72 24.43 -17.58
C ARG A 154 8.75 23.75 -16.68
N ARG A 155 8.56 23.84 -15.37
CA ARG A 155 9.35 23.13 -14.36
C ARG A 155 8.43 22.41 -13.39
N ALA A 156 8.90 21.31 -12.82
CA ALA A 156 8.21 20.57 -11.77
C ALA A 156 9.20 20.17 -10.68
N THR A 157 8.68 19.93 -9.48
CA THR A 157 9.45 19.41 -8.35
C THR A 157 8.59 18.42 -7.57
N ASP A 158 9.25 17.37 -7.10
CA ASP A 158 8.77 16.42 -6.09
C ASP A 158 9.88 16.30 -5.03
N THR A 159 9.49 16.10 -3.76
CA THR A 159 10.44 16.09 -2.64
C THR A 159 10.45 14.71 -1.99
N MET A 160 11.62 14.08 -1.89
CA MET A 160 11.82 12.86 -1.13
C MET A 160 12.38 13.21 0.25
N THR A 161 11.57 13.03 1.29
CA THR A 161 11.96 13.30 2.68
C THR A 161 11.48 12.17 3.59
N TYR A 162 12.25 11.91 4.63
CA TYR A 162 11.94 10.98 5.71
C TYR A 162 12.46 11.56 7.02
N SER A 163 11.73 11.37 8.10
CA SER A 163 12.27 11.51 9.45
C SER A 163 12.89 10.20 9.95
N GLU A 164 13.76 10.29 10.95
CA GLU A 164 14.31 9.13 11.65
C GLU A 164 13.21 8.19 12.15
N GLN A 165 12.16 8.74 12.78
CA GLN A 165 11.04 7.95 13.32
C GLN A 165 10.24 7.24 12.23
N GLU A 166 10.11 7.84 11.04
CA GLU A 166 9.45 7.20 9.90
C GLU A 166 10.24 5.99 9.38
N ILE A 167 11.57 6.08 9.41
CA ILE A 167 12.49 5.01 9.00
C ILE A 167 12.54 3.92 10.07
N GLU A 168 12.72 4.30 11.32
CA GLU A 168 12.89 3.37 12.45
C GLU A 168 11.69 2.42 12.55
N ARG A 169 10.47 2.95 12.53
CA ARG A 169 9.25 2.14 12.67
C ARG A 169 9.10 1.08 11.58
N ILE A 170 9.47 1.40 10.33
CA ILE A 170 9.35 0.44 9.21
C ILE A 170 10.48 -0.58 9.22
N VAL A 171 11.69 -0.17 9.63
CA VAL A 171 12.82 -1.07 9.81
C VAL A 171 12.52 -2.08 10.93
N ARG A 172 11.94 -1.63 12.07
CA ARG A 172 11.51 -2.52 13.16
C ARG A 172 10.51 -3.57 12.70
N VAL A 173 9.50 -3.19 11.91
CA VAL A 173 8.59 -4.16 11.26
C VAL A 173 9.35 -5.18 10.41
N GLY A 174 10.36 -4.73 9.65
CA GLY A 174 11.24 -5.62 8.90
C GLY A 174 11.98 -6.63 9.77
N PHE A 175 12.55 -6.19 10.89
CA PHE A 175 13.22 -7.08 11.86
C PHE A 175 12.26 -8.05 12.53
N GLU A 176 11.10 -7.60 12.98
CA GLU A 176 10.05 -8.44 13.58
C GLU A 176 9.62 -9.56 12.63
N LEU A 177 9.34 -9.22 11.37
CA LEU A 177 9.01 -10.20 10.34
C LEU A 177 10.16 -11.15 10.04
N ALA A 178 11.40 -10.65 9.99
CA ALA A 178 12.57 -11.48 9.75
C ALA A 178 12.79 -12.50 10.88
N ARG A 179 12.53 -12.12 12.15
CA ARG A 179 12.63 -13.01 13.33
C ARG A 179 11.69 -14.20 13.23
N GLY A 180 10.46 -14.01 12.76
CA GLY A 180 9.49 -15.08 12.51
C GLY A 180 9.72 -15.89 11.23
N ARG A 181 10.79 -15.59 10.47
CA ARG A 181 11.12 -16.23 9.19
C ARG A 181 12.55 -16.77 9.25
N ARG A 182 13.37 -16.51 8.21
CA ARG A 182 14.74 -17.03 8.08
C ARG A 182 15.80 -16.15 8.78
N LYS A 183 15.40 -15.21 9.64
CA LYS A 183 16.29 -14.25 10.33
C LYS A 183 17.25 -13.52 9.38
N LYS A 184 16.76 -13.21 8.19
CA LYS A 184 17.49 -12.44 7.16
C LYS A 184 16.67 -11.22 6.77
N LEU A 185 17.26 -10.04 6.91
CA LEU A 185 16.71 -8.77 6.47
C LEU A 185 17.71 -8.12 5.51
N VAL A 186 17.21 -7.56 4.41
CA VAL A 186 18.01 -6.78 3.46
C VAL A 186 17.39 -5.39 3.39
N SER A 187 18.14 -4.37 3.81
CA SER A 187 17.77 -2.97 3.63
C SER A 187 18.23 -2.50 2.25
N VAL A 188 17.31 -1.91 1.46
CA VAL A 188 17.58 -1.46 0.09
C VAL A 188 17.46 0.06 0.03
N ASP A 189 18.53 0.72 -0.42
CA ASP A 189 18.62 2.18 -0.47
C ASP A 189 19.52 2.66 -1.64
N LYS A 190 19.62 3.98 -1.84
CA LYS A 190 20.57 4.60 -2.77
C LYS A 190 21.53 5.58 -2.06
N ALA A 191 22.12 5.14 -0.94
CA ALA A 191 22.96 5.97 -0.06
C ALA A 191 24.23 6.51 -0.74
N ASN A 192 24.65 5.92 -1.87
CA ASN A 192 25.75 6.44 -2.67
C ASN A 192 25.43 7.80 -3.32
N ILE A 193 24.16 8.17 -3.45
CA ILE A 193 23.72 9.46 -4.05
C ILE A 193 22.82 10.26 -3.09
N LEU A 194 21.81 9.64 -2.48
CA LEU A 194 20.72 10.36 -1.81
C LEU A 194 20.97 10.50 -0.30
N GLN A 195 20.81 11.72 0.23
CA GLN A 195 20.90 11.98 1.68
C GLN A 195 19.81 11.26 2.47
N SER A 196 18.57 11.22 1.96
CA SER A 196 17.48 10.44 2.55
C SER A 196 17.83 8.95 2.68
N SER A 197 18.54 8.39 1.70
CA SER A 197 19.02 7.00 1.76
C SER A 197 20.22 6.80 2.69
N ARG A 198 21.07 7.82 2.89
CA ARG A 198 22.15 7.75 3.89
C ARG A 198 21.59 7.70 5.30
N LEU A 199 20.64 8.58 5.61
CA LEU A 199 19.89 8.55 6.87
C LEU A 199 19.17 7.20 7.03
N TRP A 200 18.50 6.73 5.97
CA TRP A 200 17.85 5.41 5.99
C TRP A 200 18.81 4.29 6.40
N ARG A 201 20.01 4.27 5.82
CA ARG A 201 21.02 3.27 6.12
C ARG A 201 21.55 3.39 7.55
N GLN A 202 21.80 4.61 8.04
CA GLN A 202 22.27 4.85 9.40
C GLN A 202 21.27 4.29 10.43
N VAL A 203 20.02 4.71 10.35
CA VAL A 203 18.94 4.24 11.24
C VAL A 203 18.75 2.73 11.13
N ALA A 204 18.85 2.16 9.92
CA ALA A 204 18.72 0.72 9.74
C ALA A 204 19.82 -0.08 10.44
N MET A 205 21.06 0.45 10.49
CA MET A 205 22.18 -0.17 11.21
C MET A 205 22.04 0.02 12.72
N GLU A 206 21.64 1.21 13.18
CA GLU A 206 21.39 1.50 14.60
C GLU A 206 20.30 0.58 15.18
N VAL A 207 19.21 0.35 14.45
CA VAL A 207 18.15 -0.60 14.86
C VAL A 207 18.64 -2.05 14.84
N ALA A 208 19.66 -2.39 14.05
CA ALA A 208 20.22 -3.74 14.01
C ALA A 208 21.08 -4.06 15.25
N GLU A 209 21.67 -3.02 15.87
CA GLU A 209 22.54 -3.13 17.03
C GLU A 209 21.78 -3.21 18.36
N GLY A 210 20.54 -2.68 18.39
CA GLY A 210 19.64 -2.69 19.57
C GLY A 210 18.69 -3.89 19.62
#